data_AF-A0A3D9H512-F1
#
_entry.id   AF-A0A3D9H512-F1
#
_cell.length_a   1.000
_cell.length_b   1.000
_cell.length_c   1.000
_cell.angle_alpha   90.00
_cell.angle_beta   90.00
_cell.angle_gamma   90.00
#
_symmetry.space_group_name_H-M   'P 1'
#
loop_
_entity.id
_entity.type
_entity.pdbx_description
1 polymer ?
#
loop_
_entity_poly.entity_id
_entity_poly.type
_entity_poly.pdbx_seq_one_letter_code
_entity_poly.pdbx_strand_id
1 'polypeptide(L)' 'MKPTNPKALPCAIFGHNFERSKTYMDHTSELICRHCEAVVVTDSHGNFENHTVVNSQIADTLQQLYRLTRHFPK' A
#
# COMPACT_ATOMS: atom_id res chain seq x y z
N MET A 1 6.23 -1.17 14.25
CA MET A 1 5.10 -0.56 14.98
C MET A 1 3.96 -1.57 15.07
N LYS A 2 3.31 -1.69 16.23
CA LYS A 2 2.10 -2.51 16.38
C LYS A 2 0.91 -1.68 15.85
N PRO A 3 0.07 -2.19 14.94
CA PRO A 3 -1.07 -1.44 14.43
C PRO A 3 -2.02 -1.08 15.58
N THR A 4 -2.42 0.18 15.68
CA THR A 4 -3.42 0.65 16.65
C THR A 4 -4.81 0.05 16.37
N ASN A 5 -5.04 -0.33 15.11
CA ASN A 5 -6.23 -1.04 14.65
C ASN A 5 -5.78 -2.20 13.74
N PRO A 6 -6.11 -3.46 14.04
CA PRO A 6 -5.71 -4.61 13.23
C PRO A 6 -6.32 -4.61 11.82
N LYS A 7 -7.35 -3.79 11.57
CA LYS A 7 -7.96 -3.61 10.25
C LYS A 7 -7.39 -2.42 9.46
N ALA A 8 -6.45 -1.66 10.04
CA ALA A 8 -5.86 -0.52 9.35
C ALA A 8 -4.74 -0.98 8.40
N LEU A 9 -4.71 -0.38 7.21
CA LEU A 9 -3.64 -0.61 6.23
C LEU A 9 -2.45 0.31 6.57
N PRO A 10 -1.27 -0.24 6.92
CA PRO A 10 -0.11 0.59 7.25
C PRO A 10 0.59 1.12 5.97
N CYS A 11 1.12 2.33 6.05
CA CYS A 11 1.90 2.95 4.99
C CYS A 11 3.28 2.32 4.88
N ALA A 12 3.76 2.17 3.65
CA ALA A 12 5.05 1.52 3.39
C ALA A 12 6.25 2.32 3.88
N ILE A 13 6.10 3.64 4.09
CA ILE A 13 7.19 4.57 4.45
C ILE A 13 7.57 4.43 5.92
N PHE A 14 6.63 4.72 6.84
CA PHE A 14 6.90 4.72 8.29
C PHE A 14 5.93 3.84 9.09
N GLY A 15 4.97 3.16 8.44
CA GLY A 15 4.01 2.27 9.12
C GLY A 15 2.84 2.97 9.81
N HIS A 16 2.58 4.25 9.51
CA HIS A 16 1.36 4.95 9.91
C HIS A 16 0.13 4.38 9.20
N ASN A 17 -1.08 4.64 9.66
CA ASN A 17 -2.27 4.13 8.99
C ASN A 17 -2.62 4.99 7.76
N PHE A 18 -2.92 4.33 6.65
CA PHE A 18 -3.66 4.94 5.56
C PHE A 18 -5.12 5.14 5.96
N GLU A 19 -5.70 6.26 5.55
CA GLU A 19 -7.12 6.57 5.68
C GLU A 19 -7.72 6.73 4.28
N ARG A 20 -8.96 6.29 4.09
CA ARG A 20 -9.65 6.49 2.81
C ARG A 20 -10.03 7.97 2.65
N SER A 21 -9.50 8.62 1.62
CA SER A 21 -9.80 10.02 1.28
C SER A 21 -10.98 10.12 0.31
N LYS A 22 -11.04 9.24 -0.69
CA LYS A 22 -12.04 9.30 -1.77
C LYS A 22 -12.38 7.91 -2.30
N THR A 23 -13.61 7.75 -2.80
CA THR A 23 -14.01 6.60 -3.61
C THR A 23 -14.47 7.11 -4.98
N TYR A 24 -13.94 6.55 -6.05
CA TYR A 24 -14.26 6.90 -7.42
C TYR A 24 -15.43 6.04 -7.96
N MET A 25 -16.02 6.46 -9.09
CA MET A 25 -17.18 5.77 -9.68
C MET A 25 -16.83 4.40 -10.27
N ASP A 26 -15.57 4.16 -10.61
CA ASP A 26 -15.02 2.89 -11.07
C ASP A 26 -14.70 1.91 -9.92
N HIS A 27 -15.18 2.21 -8.71
CA HIS A 27 -14.94 1.46 -7.48
C HIS A 27 -13.49 1.48 -6.96
N THR A 28 -12.62 2.32 -7.52
CA THR A 28 -11.30 2.55 -6.93
C THR A 28 -11.41 3.44 -5.69
N SER A 29 -10.53 3.21 -4.72
CA SER A 29 -10.43 3.97 -3.47
C SER A 29 -9.08 4.68 -3.40
N GLU A 30 -9.09 5.97 -3.13
CA GLU A 30 -7.89 6.71 -2.76
C GLU A 30 -7.66 6.60 -1.26
N LEU A 31 -6.43 6.27 -0.89
CA LEU A 31 -5.97 6.18 0.47
C LEU A 31 -4.82 7.18 0.69
N ILE A 32 -4.92 7.98 1.74
CA ILE A 32 -3.91 8.97 2.13
C ILE A 32 -3.36 8.66 3.51
N CYS A 33 -2.05 8.77 3.66
CA CYS A 33 -1.42 8.79 4.96
C CYS A 33 -1.21 10.24 5.40
N ARG A 34 -2.00 10.76 6.35
CA ARG A 34 -1.90 12.17 6.78
C ARG A 34 -0.53 12.56 7.37
N HIS A 35 0.24 11.58 7.83
CA HIS A 35 1.57 11.82 8.40
C HIS A 35 2.68 11.84 7.35
N CYS A 36 2.54 11.05 6.28
CA CYS A 36 3.56 10.95 5.23
C CYS A 36 3.18 11.70 3.97
N GLU A 37 1.93 12.17 3.89
CA GLU A 37 1.27 12.74 2.71
C GLU A 37 1.32 11.80 1.48
N ALA A 38 1.62 10.52 1.71
CA ALA A 38 1.62 9.50 0.68
C ALA A 38 0.18 9.17 0.26
N VAL A 39 -0.05 9.18 -1.04
CA VAL A 39 -1.34 8.84 -1.66
C VAL A 39 -1.19 7.58 -2.49
N VAL A 40 -2.12 6.64 -2.31
CA VAL A 40 -2.20 5.40 -3.10
C VAL A 40 -3.64 5.17 -3.53
N VAL A 41 -3.83 4.52 -4.67
CA VAL A 41 -5.15 4.15 -5.18
C VAL A 41 -5.24 2.63 -5.19
N THR A 42 -6.35 2.08 -4.70
CA THR A 42 -6.64 0.65 -4.72
C THR A 42 -7.90 0.35 -5.50
N ASP A 43 -7.93 -0.79 -6.19
CA ASP A 43 -9.16 -1.32 -6.78
C ASP A 43 -10.15 -1.82 -5.68
N SER A 44 -11.28 -2.36 -6.12
CA SER A 44 -12.31 -2.92 -5.23
C SER A 44 -11.87 -4.16 -4.45
N HIS A 45 -10.79 -4.82 -4.88
CA HIS A 45 -10.21 -6.00 -4.22
C HIS A 45 -9.04 -5.61 -3.29
N GLY A 46 -8.65 -4.34 -3.24
CA GLY A 46 -7.54 -3.84 -2.44
C GLY A 46 -6.17 -3.97 -3.11
N ASN A 47 -6.10 -4.23 -4.41
CA ASN A 47 -4.86 -4.19 -5.18
C ASN A 47 -4.50 -2.74 -5.50
N PHE A 48 -3.22 -2.39 -5.45
CA PHE A 48 -2.77 -1.05 -5.82
C PHE A 48 -2.85 -0.85 -7.34
N GLU A 49 -3.57 0.17 -7.78
CA GLU A 49 -3.73 0.55 -9.20
C GLU A 49 -2.46 1.19 -9.77
N ASN A 50 -1.74 1.97 -8.95
CA ASN A 50 -0.58 2.72 -9.41
C ASN A 50 0.69 1.84 -9.37
N HIS A 51 0.88 1.03 -10.40
CA HIS A 51 2.14 0.34 -10.61
C HIS A 51 3.23 1.38 -10.89
N THR A 52 4.11 1.64 -9.92
CA THR A 52 5.28 2.51 -10.09
C THR A 52 6.16 2.10 -11.28
N VAL A 53 6.01 0.85 -11.75
CA VAL A 53 6.73 0.29 -12.89
C VAL A 53 5.75 -0.36 -13.87
N VAL A 54 5.77 0.08 -15.13
CA VAL A 54 4.92 -0.44 -16.22
C VAL A 54 5.24 -1.91 -16.54
N ASN A 55 6.50 -2.32 -16.35
CA ASN A 55 6.94 -3.69 -16.57
C ASN A 55 6.54 -4.58 -15.38
N SER A 56 5.64 -5.54 -15.63
CA SER A 56 5.13 -6.47 -14.62
C SER A 56 6.23 -7.32 -13.99
N GLN A 57 7.22 -7.80 -14.76
CA GLN A 57 8.31 -8.62 -14.23
C GLN A 57 9.15 -7.84 -13.21
N ILE A 58 9.42 -6.55 -13.47
CA ILE A 58 10.14 -5.69 -12.52
C ILE A 58 9.28 -5.47 -11.28
N ALA A 59 7.99 -5.16 -11.44
CA ALA A 59 7.08 -4.98 -10.31
C ALA A 59 6.99 -6.23 -9.42
N ASP A 60 6.86 -7.40 -10.03
CA ASP A 60 6.82 -8.70 -9.35
C ASP A 60 8.13 -9.00 -8.62
N THR A 61 9.27 -8.74 -9.28
CA THR A 61 10.61 -8.93 -8.70
C THR A 61 10.81 -8.03 -7.47
N LEU A 62 10.43 -6.76 -7.56
CA LEU A 62 10.52 -5.81 -6.45
C LEU A 62 9.60 -6.21 -5.29
N GLN A 63 8.38 -6.69 -5.59
CA GLN A 63 7.45 -7.19 -4.57
C GLN A 63 8.03 -8.42 -3.85
N GLN A 64 8.59 -9.37 -4.60
CA GLN A 64 9.25 -10.55 -4.04
C GLN A 64 10.43 -10.17 -3.15
N LEU A 65 11.32 -9.31 -3.64
CA LEU A 65 12.48 -8.82 -2.88
C LEU A 65 12.04 -8.15 -1.58
N TYR A 66 11.06 -7.25 -1.64
CA TYR A 66 10.52 -6.60 -0.46
C TYR A 66 9.97 -7.60 0.57
N ARG A 67 9.19 -8.59 0.13
CA ARG A 67 8.66 -9.65 1.01
C ARG A 67 9.80 -10.41 1.69
N LEU A 68 10.83 -10.81 0.92
CA LEU A 68 12.02 -11.47 1.47
C LEU A 68 12.73 -10.62 2.52
N THR A 69 12.89 -9.31 2.27
CA THR A 69 13.51 -8.37 3.24
C THR A 69 12.63 -8.07 4.45
N ARG A 70 11.32 -8.36 4.42
CA ARG A 70 10.44 -8.26 5.60
C ARG A 70 10.33 -9.57 6.35
N HIS A 71 10.66 -10.69 5.72
CA HIS A 71 10.89 -11.99 6.33
C HIS A 71 12.29 -12.10 6.97
N PHE A 72 12.82 -11.04 7.59
CA PHE A 72 13.91 -11.25 8.55
C PHE A 72 13.29 -11.79 9.85
N PRO A 73 13.46 -13.07 10.19
CA PRO A 73 13.24 -13.50 11.56
C PRO A 73 14.24 -12.73 12.43
N LYS A 74 13.76 -12.18 13.54
CA LYS A 74 14.65 -11.87 14.65
C LYS A 74 15.11 -13.17 15.28
#